data_AF-A0A023JBJ4-F1
#
_entry.id   AF-A0A023JBJ4-F1
#
_cell.length_a   1.000
_cell.length_b   1.000
_cell.length_c   1.000
_cell.angle_alpha   90.00
_cell.angle_beta   90.00
_cell.angle_gamma   90.00
#
_symmetry.space_group_name_H-M   'P 1'
#
loop_
_entity.id
_entity.type
_entity.pdbx_description
1 polymer ?
#
loop_
_entity_poly.entity_id
_entity_poly.type
_entity_poly.pdbx_seq_one_letter_code
_entity_poly.pdbx_strand_id
1 'polypeptide(L)'
;LKKAYELSVLCDAEVALIVFSSRGRLYEYANNSVKSTIDRYKKASADSSNSGSVSEANAQFYQQEAAKLRVQIGNLQNSNRHMLGESLDALSIKELKSLEIRLEKGISRIRSKKNELLFAEIEYMQRREIDLHNNNQLLRAKIAENERKHQNMNLMPGEGNYEIMQSQPFDSRNYFQVNALQPINHYHHPDQMSLQLV
;
A
#
# COMPACT_ATOMS: atom_id res chain seq x y z
N LEU A 1 33.97 -34.31 -15.92
CA LEU A 1 34.97 -34.83 -14.97
C LEU A 1 35.96 -35.80 -15.60
N LYS A 2 35.52 -36.90 -16.23
CA LYS A 2 36.41 -37.92 -16.84
C LYS A 2 37.54 -37.36 -17.72
N LYS A 3 37.24 -36.41 -18.62
CA LYS A 3 38.24 -35.77 -19.48
C LYS A 3 39.26 -34.91 -18.73
N ALA A 4 38.84 -34.21 -17.67
CA ALA A 4 39.74 -33.42 -16.83
C ALA A 4 40.73 -34.34 -16.08
N TYR A 5 40.26 -35.51 -15.62
CA TYR A 5 41.13 -36.52 -15.03
C TYR A 5 42.11 -37.13 -16.05
N GLU A 6 41.62 -37.57 -17.21
CA GLU A 6 42.46 -38.12 -18.29
C GLU A 6 43.57 -37.12 -18.68
N LEU A 7 43.24 -35.84 -18.83
CA LEU A 7 44.22 -34.78 -19.13
C LEU A 7 45.25 -34.60 -18.01
N SER A 8 44.81 -34.57 -16.75
CA SER A 8 45.74 -34.40 -15.63
C SER A 8 46.78 -35.52 -15.55
N VAL A 9 46.37 -36.77 -15.85
CA VAL A 9 47.25 -37.94 -15.80
C VAL A 9 48.15 -38.02 -17.04
N LEU A 10 47.60 -37.82 -18.24
CA LEU A 10 48.36 -37.96 -19.48
C LEU A 10 49.43 -36.87 -19.68
N CYS A 11 49.19 -35.68 -19.15
CA CYS A 11 50.06 -34.53 -19.35
C CYS A 11 50.82 -34.09 -18.08
N ASP A 12 50.67 -34.81 -16.97
CA ASP A 12 51.16 -34.40 -15.64
C ASP A 12 50.77 -32.94 -15.32
N ALA A 13 49.52 -32.60 -15.60
CA ALA A 13 49.02 -31.24 -15.52
C ALA A 13 48.16 -31.04 -14.26
N GLU A 14 48.31 -29.89 -13.59
CA GLU A 14 47.39 -29.47 -12.55
C GLU A 14 46.09 -28.95 -13.16
N VAL A 15 44.97 -29.55 -12.78
CA VAL A 15 43.65 -29.24 -13.35
C VAL A 15 42.65 -29.07 -12.23
N ALA A 16 41.96 -27.93 -12.21
CA ALA A 16 40.77 -27.68 -11.41
C ALA A 16 39.61 -27.28 -12.33
N LEU A 17 38.41 -27.81 -12.06
CA LEU A 17 37.18 -27.50 -12.76
C LEU A 17 36.12 -27.06 -11.74
N ILE A 18 35.48 -25.93 -12.02
CA ILE A 18 34.43 -25.33 -11.19
C ILE A 18 33.21 -25.10 -12.09
N VAL A 19 32.05 -25.63 -11.70
CA VAL A 19 30.80 -25.51 -12.46
C VAL A 19 29.69 -25.01 -11.54
N PHE A 20 29.07 -23.90 -11.91
CA PHE A 20 27.83 -23.43 -11.27
C PHE A 20 26.63 -23.80 -12.14
N SER A 21 25.67 -24.54 -11.56
CA SER A 21 24.38 -24.75 -12.21
C SER A 21 23.59 -23.45 -12.33
N SER A 22 22.60 -23.42 -13.22
CA SER A 22 21.62 -22.31 -13.31
C SER A 22 20.86 -22.03 -12.01
N ARG A 23 20.82 -23.01 -11.09
CA ARG A 23 20.22 -22.90 -9.76
C ARG A 23 21.21 -22.46 -8.67
N GLY A 24 22.44 -22.11 -9.02
CA GLY A 24 23.49 -21.67 -8.10
C GLY A 24 24.22 -22.77 -7.34
N ARG A 25 23.95 -24.06 -7.60
CA ARG A 25 24.72 -25.17 -7.00
C ARG A 25 26.12 -25.26 -7.58
N LEU A 26 27.12 -25.37 -6.71
CA LEU A 26 28.53 -25.55 -7.03
C LEU A 26 28.87 -27.04 -7.20
N TYR A 27 29.57 -27.36 -8.28
CA TYR A 27 30.19 -28.66 -8.53
C TYR A 27 31.67 -28.44 -8.86
N GLU A 28 32.56 -29.17 -8.21
CA GLU A 28 34.00 -28.95 -8.35
C GLU A 28 34.79 -30.26 -8.48
N TYR A 29 35.96 -30.15 -9.11
CA TYR A 29 36.95 -31.22 -9.22
C TYR A 29 38.35 -30.60 -9.26
N ALA A 30 39.31 -31.24 -8.59
CA ALA A 30 40.72 -30.96 -8.78
C ALA A 30 41.52 -32.25 -8.58
N ASN A 31 42.67 -32.37 -9.26
CA ASN A 31 43.60 -33.47 -9.00
C ASN A 31 44.35 -33.31 -7.65
N ASN A 32 44.47 -32.08 -7.14
CA ASN A 32 45.01 -31.79 -5.82
C ASN A 32 43.98 -31.03 -4.95
N SER A 33 43.97 -29.70 -5.02
CA SER A 33 43.03 -28.86 -4.26
C SER A 33 42.60 -27.68 -5.10
N VAL A 34 41.29 -27.49 -5.25
CA VAL A 34 40.70 -26.34 -5.95
C VAL A 34 41.26 -25.04 -5.38
N LYS A 35 41.35 -24.92 -4.05
CA LYS A 35 41.92 -23.74 -3.38
C LYS A 35 43.38 -23.51 -3.77
N SER A 36 44.21 -24.56 -3.72
CA SER A 36 45.63 -24.44 -4.08
C SER A 36 45.84 -24.06 -5.55
N THR A 37 45.04 -24.62 -6.45
CA THR A 37 45.09 -24.29 -7.88
C THR A 37 44.65 -22.85 -8.14
N ILE A 38 43.59 -22.39 -7.48
CA ILE A 38 43.14 -20.98 -7.53
C ILE A 38 44.23 -20.05 -6.99
N ASP A 39 44.86 -20.39 -5.86
CA ASP A 39 45.89 -19.55 -5.25
C ASP A 39 47.13 -19.43 -6.16
N ARG A 40 47.51 -20.52 -6.84
CA ARG A 40 48.58 -20.51 -7.84
C ARG A 40 48.20 -19.70 -9.08
N TYR A 41 46.99 -19.87 -9.59
CA TYR A 41 46.47 -19.09 -10.72
C TYR A 41 46.49 -17.60 -10.41
N LYS A 42 46.00 -17.19 -9.24
CA LYS A 42 46.02 -15.78 -8.79
C LYS A 42 47.43 -15.21 -8.76
N LYS A 43 48.42 -15.96 -8.24
CA LYS A 43 49.83 -15.53 -8.23
C LYS A 43 50.38 -15.37 -9.65
N ALA A 44 50.16 -16.36 -10.51
CA ALA A 44 50.65 -16.33 -11.90
C ALA A 44 49.98 -15.24 -12.76
N SER A 45 48.71 -14.93 -12.52
CA SER A 45 47.97 -13.87 -13.23
C SER A 45 48.24 -12.47 -12.68
N ALA A 46 48.70 -12.33 -11.44
CA ALA A 46 49.08 -11.04 -10.86
C ALA A 46 50.38 -10.49 -11.45
N ASP A 47 51.32 -11.36 -11.84
CA ASP A 47 52.58 -10.97 -12.49
C ASP A 47 52.38 -10.47 -13.94
N SER A 48 51.27 -10.81 -14.59
CA SER A 48 50.87 -10.28 -15.90
C SER A 48 49.99 -9.03 -15.74
N SER A 49 50.56 -7.96 -15.19
CA SER A 49 49.89 -6.69 -14.93
C SER A 49 49.51 -5.95 -16.23
N ASN A 50 48.44 -6.36 -16.91
CA ASN A 50 47.77 -5.54 -17.93
C ASN A 50 46.31 -5.91 -18.26
N SER A 51 45.68 -6.81 -17.50
CA SER A 51 44.24 -7.05 -17.61
C SER A 51 43.64 -6.93 -16.22
N GLY A 52 42.97 -5.80 -15.94
CA GLY A 52 42.25 -5.58 -14.68
C GLY A 52 41.40 -6.81 -14.37
N SER A 53 41.50 -7.31 -13.14
CA SER A 53 40.89 -8.59 -12.80
C SER A 53 39.39 -8.54 -13.09
N VAL A 54 38.77 -9.67 -13.46
CA VAL A 54 37.30 -9.76 -13.65
C VAL A 54 36.53 -9.21 -12.43
N SER A 55 37.12 -9.32 -11.23
CA SER A 55 36.58 -8.73 -10.00
C SER A 55 36.58 -7.20 -10.00
N GLU A 56 37.62 -6.56 -10.53
CA GLU A 56 37.70 -5.10 -10.65
C GLU A 56 36.73 -4.57 -11.70
N ALA A 57 36.61 -5.24 -12.85
CA ALA A 57 35.64 -4.89 -13.88
C ALA A 57 34.19 -4.98 -13.36
N ASN A 58 33.87 -6.03 -12.58
CA ASN A 58 32.56 -6.17 -11.95
C ASN A 58 32.30 -5.09 -10.88
N ALA A 59 33.31 -4.75 -10.07
CA ALA A 59 33.17 -3.69 -9.07
C ALA A 59 32.91 -2.32 -9.71
N GLN A 60 33.63 -1.99 -10.79
CA GLN A 60 33.44 -0.76 -11.55
C GLN A 60 32.05 -0.70 -12.20
N PHE A 61 31.57 -1.81 -12.75
CA PHE A 61 30.22 -1.90 -13.31
C PHE A 61 29.15 -1.56 -12.26
N TYR A 62 29.19 -2.21 -11.09
CA TYR A 62 28.21 -1.93 -10.03
C TYR A 62 28.34 -0.52 -9.46
N GLN A 63 29.54 0.04 -9.42
CA GLN A 63 29.75 1.43 -9.02
C GLN A 63 29.09 2.41 -10.00
N GLN A 64 29.19 2.17 -11.32
CA GLN A 64 28.52 2.97 -12.33
C GLN A 64 26.99 2.86 -12.23
N GLU A 65 26.46 1.64 -12.05
CA GLU A 65 25.01 1.46 -11.87
C GLU A 65 24.49 2.15 -10.61
N ALA A 66 25.23 2.06 -9.49
CA ALA A 66 24.89 2.78 -8.28
C ALA A 66 24.90 4.31 -8.49
N ALA A 67 25.87 4.83 -9.24
CA ALA A 67 25.91 6.26 -9.57
C ALA A 67 24.71 6.70 -10.41
N LYS A 68 24.32 5.91 -11.44
CA LYS A 68 23.11 6.17 -12.24
C LYS A 68 21.85 6.20 -11.37
N LEU A 69 21.70 5.23 -10.47
CA LEU A 69 20.56 5.18 -9.56
C LEU A 69 20.52 6.38 -8.61
N ARG A 70 21.66 6.83 -8.09
CA ARG A 70 21.73 8.04 -7.24
C ARG A 70 21.24 9.29 -7.99
N VAL A 71 21.62 9.44 -9.26
CA VAL A 71 21.14 10.55 -10.10
C VAL A 71 19.63 10.45 -10.32
N GLN A 72 19.10 9.26 -10.61
CA GLN A 72 17.65 9.07 -10.76
C GLN A 72 16.89 9.42 -9.48
N ILE A 73 17.38 8.98 -8.32
CA ILE A 73 16.80 9.32 -7.01
C ILE A 73 16.79 10.84 -6.82
N GLY A 74 17.92 11.52 -7.08
CA GLY A 74 18.00 12.97 -6.98
C GLY A 74 16.99 13.69 -7.88
N ASN A 75 16.84 13.23 -9.12
CA ASN A 75 15.88 13.79 -10.08
C ASN A 75 14.42 13.59 -9.61
N LEU A 76 14.08 12.41 -9.08
CA LEU A 76 12.75 12.16 -8.53
C LEU A 76 12.47 13.03 -7.30
N GLN A 77 13.45 13.17 -6.40
CA GLN A 77 13.31 14.01 -5.21
C GLN A 77 13.12 15.49 -5.57
N ASN A 78 13.89 16.00 -6.55
CA ASN A 78 13.70 17.34 -7.10
C ASN A 78 12.31 17.51 -7.71
N SER A 79 11.87 16.55 -8.52
CA SER A 79 10.53 16.59 -9.12
C SER A 79 9.42 16.62 -8.06
N ASN A 80 9.58 15.88 -6.96
CA ASN A 80 8.63 15.91 -5.84
C ASN A 80 8.62 17.26 -5.15
N ARG A 81 9.79 17.85 -4.84
CA ARG A 81 9.88 19.20 -4.27
C ARG A 81 9.16 20.23 -5.13
N HIS A 82 9.41 20.23 -6.44
CA HIS A 82 8.73 21.13 -7.36
C HIS A 82 7.21 20.93 -7.34
N MET A 83 6.72 19.68 -7.32
CA MET A 83 5.28 19.41 -7.21
C MET A 83 4.65 19.89 -5.89
N LEU A 84 5.45 19.98 -4.82
CA LEU A 84 5.04 20.54 -3.53
C LEU A 84 5.17 22.07 -3.47
N GLY A 85 5.67 22.71 -4.52
CA GLY A 85 5.89 24.15 -4.57
C GLY A 85 7.21 24.62 -3.98
N GLU A 86 8.15 23.71 -3.73
CA GLU A 86 9.48 24.00 -3.18
C GLU A 86 10.56 24.09 -4.28
N SER A 87 11.63 24.84 -4.03
CA SER A 87 12.81 24.96 -4.91
C SER A 87 12.48 25.33 -6.37
N LEU A 88 11.52 26.23 -6.58
CA LEU A 88 11.05 26.63 -7.91
C LEU A 88 11.92 27.67 -8.60
N ASP A 89 12.84 28.31 -7.87
CA ASP A 89 13.75 29.36 -8.32
C ASP A 89 14.69 28.91 -9.44
N ALA A 90 15.01 27.61 -9.49
CA ALA A 90 15.84 27.02 -10.54
C ALA A 90 15.06 26.70 -11.84
N LEU A 91 13.73 26.79 -11.84
CA LEU A 91 12.90 26.45 -13.00
C LEU A 91 12.73 27.65 -13.93
N SER A 92 12.83 27.39 -15.23
CA SER A 92 12.44 28.38 -16.24
C SER A 92 10.93 28.61 -16.24
N ILE A 93 10.50 29.76 -16.76
CA ILE A 93 9.07 30.09 -16.92
C ILE A 93 8.30 29.00 -17.69
N LYS A 94 8.94 28.39 -18.70
CA LYS A 94 8.34 27.31 -19.48
C LYS A 94 8.13 26.05 -18.64
N GLU A 95 9.09 25.69 -17.80
CA GLU A 95 9.00 24.55 -16.89
C GLU A 95 7.95 24.80 -15.80
N LEU A 96 7.90 26.01 -15.25
CA LEU A 96 6.92 26.41 -14.25
C LEU A 96 5.49 26.32 -14.81
N LYS A 97 5.24 26.82 -16.02
CA LYS A 97 3.95 26.63 -16.71
C LYS A 97 3.61 25.16 -16.95
N SER A 98 4.59 24.34 -17.31
CA SER A 98 4.37 22.90 -17.49
C SER A 98 3.98 22.22 -16.17
N LEU A 99 4.63 22.62 -15.07
CA LEU A 99 4.34 22.12 -13.73
C LEU A 99 2.94 22.53 -13.27
N GLU A 100 2.57 23.80 -13.45
CA GLU A 100 1.24 24.34 -13.15
C GLU A 100 0.14 23.53 -13.86
N ILE A 101 0.23 23.38 -15.18
CA ILE A 101 -0.74 22.60 -15.98
C ILE A 101 -0.85 21.15 -15.48
N ARG A 102 0.27 20.56 -15.04
CA ARG A 102 0.30 19.19 -14.52
C ARG A 102 -0.43 19.10 -13.18
N LEU A 103 -0.19 20.04 -12.28
CA LEU A 103 -0.84 20.13 -10.97
C LEU A 103 -2.34 20.39 -11.12
N GLU A 104 -2.74 21.33 -11.99
CA GLU A 104 -4.15 21.61 -12.28
C GLU A 104 -4.90 20.37 -12.76
N LYS A 105 -4.32 19.63 -13.72
CA LYS A 105 -4.89 18.37 -14.20
C LYS A 105 -4.98 17.31 -13.09
N GLY A 106 -3.95 17.21 -12.25
CA GLY A 106 -3.93 16.30 -11.10
C GLY A 106 -5.04 16.61 -10.10
N ILE A 107 -5.15 17.87 -9.69
CA ILE A 107 -6.17 18.36 -8.75
C ILE A 107 -7.58 18.16 -9.33
N SER A 108 -7.77 18.46 -10.62
CA SER A 108 -9.05 18.25 -11.30
C SER A 108 -9.48 16.77 -11.27
N ARG A 109 -8.56 15.85 -11.56
CA ARG A 109 -8.80 14.40 -11.47
C ARG A 109 -9.15 13.94 -10.05
N ILE A 110 -8.41 14.41 -9.05
CA ILE A 110 -8.67 14.08 -7.64
C ILE A 110 -10.05 14.58 -7.22
N ARG A 111 -10.40 15.82 -7.57
CA ARG A 111 -11.70 16.42 -7.25
C ARG A 111 -12.85 15.65 -7.90
N SER A 112 -12.71 15.31 -9.18
CA SER A 112 -13.70 14.48 -9.90
C SER A 112 -13.92 13.14 -9.20
N LYS A 113 -12.84 12.43 -8.84
CA LYS A 113 -12.95 11.13 -8.16
C LYS A 113 -13.55 11.26 -6.76
N LYS A 114 -13.19 12.30 -6.00
CA LYS A 114 -13.80 12.57 -4.69
C LYS A 114 -15.30 12.83 -4.81
N ASN A 115 -15.73 13.60 -5.80
CA ASN A 115 -17.15 13.85 -6.04
C ASN A 115 -17.90 12.57 -6.42
N GLU A 116 -17.33 11.75 -7.31
CA GLU A 116 -17.90 10.45 -7.70
C GLU A 116 -18.14 9.56 -6.47
N LEU A 117 -17.13 9.43 -5.61
CA LEU A 117 -17.24 8.63 -4.38
C LEU A 117 -18.25 9.21 -3.39
N LEU A 118 -18.29 10.54 -3.25
CA LEU A 118 -19.25 11.21 -2.37
C LEU A 118 -20.69 10.98 -2.84
N PHE A 119 -20.96 11.07 -4.14
CA PHE A 119 -22.29 10.80 -4.69
C PHE A 119 -22.71 9.35 -4.49
N ALA A 120 -21.79 8.40 -4.70
CA ALA A 120 -22.07 6.99 -4.42
C ALA A 120 -22.41 6.75 -2.95
N GLU A 121 -21.69 7.40 -2.02
CA GLU A 121 -21.97 7.30 -0.58
C GLU A 121 -23.33 7.89 -0.21
N ILE A 122 -23.69 9.05 -0.78
CA ILE A 122 -25.00 9.68 -0.57
C ILE A 122 -26.12 8.75 -1.06
N GLU A 123 -25.99 8.18 -2.26
CA GLU A 123 -27.00 7.26 -2.82
C GLU A 123 -27.17 6.03 -1.91
N TYR A 124 -26.05 5.46 -1.46
CA TYR A 124 -26.07 4.32 -0.55
C TYR A 124 -26.79 4.65 0.77
N MET A 125 -26.48 5.79 1.38
CA MET A 125 -27.10 6.21 2.64
C MET A 125 -28.60 6.48 2.49
N GLN A 126 -29.02 7.10 1.40
CA GLN A 126 -30.45 7.33 1.10
C GLN A 126 -31.21 6.01 0.93
N ARG A 127 -30.64 5.04 0.22
CA ARG A 127 -31.26 3.72 0.08
C ARG A 127 -31.39 3.01 1.43
N ARG A 128 -30.34 3.09 2.25
CA ARG A 128 -30.35 2.51 3.60
C ARG A 128 -31.38 3.17 4.52
N GLU A 129 -31.56 4.49 4.42
CA GLU A 129 -32.59 5.21 5.15
C GLU A 129 -33.98 4.69 4.80
N ILE A 130 -34.28 4.53 3.51
CA ILE A 130 -35.56 4.00 3.02
C ILE A 130 -35.80 2.58 3.55
N ASP A 131 -34.80 1.70 3.46
CA ASP A 131 -34.91 0.31 3.94
C ASP A 131 -35.16 0.26 5.45
N LEU A 132 -34.44 1.06 6.24
CA LEU A 132 -34.63 1.16 7.68
C LEU A 132 -36.00 1.73 8.04
N HIS A 133 -36.47 2.72 7.28
CA HIS A 133 -37.79 3.31 7.47
C HIS A 133 -38.90 2.28 7.22
N ASN A 134 -38.80 1.52 6.12
CA ASN A 134 -39.74 0.45 5.78
C ASN A 134 -39.75 -0.66 6.83
N ASN A 135 -38.57 -1.10 7.29
CA ASN A 135 -38.45 -2.10 8.34
C ASN A 135 -39.09 -1.63 9.66
N ASN A 136 -38.87 -0.36 10.04
CA ASN A 136 -39.49 0.22 11.23
C ASN A 136 -41.01 0.30 11.11
N GLN A 137 -41.55 0.69 9.95
CA GLN A 137 -43.00 0.68 9.72
C GLN A 137 -43.59 -0.72 9.87
N LEU A 138 -42.95 -1.73 9.28
CA LEU A 138 -43.37 -3.13 9.36
C LEU A 138 -43.37 -3.63 10.83
N LEU A 139 -42.32 -3.31 11.58
CA LEU A 139 -42.23 -3.68 13.00
C LEU A 139 -43.34 -3.02 13.83
N ARG A 140 -43.61 -1.73 13.62
CA ARG A 140 -44.71 -1.02 14.30
C ARG A 140 -46.06 -1.64 13.98
N ALA A 141 -46.32 -2.03 12.73
CA ALA A 141 -47.55 -2.72 12.35
C ALA A 141 -47.69 -4.08 13.04
N LYS A 142 -46.60 -4.87 13.11
CA LYS A 142 -46.59 -6.17 13.81
C LYS A 142 -46.81 -6.02 15.32
N ILE A 143 -46.24 -4.99 15.94
CA ILE A 143 -46.47 -4.70 17.37
C ILE A 143 -47.95 -4.41 17.61
N ALA A 144 -48.55 -3.51 16.82
CA ALA A 144 -49.97 -3.17 16.95
C ALA A 144 -50.89 -4.39 16.71
N GLU A 145 -50.55 -5.27 15.77
CA GLU A 145 -51.30 -6.52 15.56
C GLU A 145 -51.19 -7.46 16.76
N ASN A 146 -49.99 -7.59 17.34
CA ASN A 146 -49.77 -8.45 18.49
C ASN A 146 -50.48 -7.93 19.75
N GLU A 147 -50.48 -6.62 19.96
CA GLU A 147 -51.25 -5.95 21.03
C GLU A 147 -52.75 -6.22 20.88
N ARG A 148 -53.30 -6.13 19.67
CA ARG A 148 -54.71 -6.48 19.40
C ARG A 148 -55.00 -7.95 19.68
N LYS A 149 -54.10 -8.87 19.30
CA LYS A 149 -54.23 -10.31 19.60
C LYS A 149 -54.21 -10.58 21.11
N HIS A 150 -53.34 -9.93 21.86
CA HIS A 150 -53.30 -10.03 23.33
C HIS A 150 -54.57 -9.48 23.98
N GLN A 151 -55.08 -8.34 23.51
CA GLN A 151 -56.36 -7.81 23.99
C GLN A 151 -57.51 -8.78 23.69
N ASN A 152 -57.57 -9.38 22.50
CA ASN A 152 -58.61 -10.34 22.14
C ASN A 152 -58.56 -11.64 22.96
N MET A 153 -57.36 -12.11 23.33
CA MET A 153 -57.19 -13.28 24.21
C MET A 153 -57.63 -13.01 25.64
N ASN A 154 -57.53 -11.76 26.12
CA ASN A 154 -58.02 -11.36 27.44
C ASN A 154 -59.55 -11.20 27.52
N LEU A 155 -60.28 -11.29 26.40
CA LEU A 155 -61.76 -11.23 26.34
C LEU A 155 -62.44 -12.62 26.34
N MET A 156 -61.70 -13.72 26.51
CA MET A 156 -62.30 -15.02 26.82
C MET A 156 -62.67 -15.07 28.31
N PRO A 157 -63.93 -15.39 28.69
CA PRO A 157 -64.35 -15.41 30.08
C PRO A 157 -63.76 -16.64 30.77
N GLY A 158 -62.59 -16.48 31.35
CA GLY A 158 -62.02 -17.37 32.36
C GLY A 158 -61.74 -16.52 33.60
N GLU A 159 -62.56 -16.72 34.63
CA GLU A 159 -62.49 -16.03 35.92
C GLU A 159 -61.05 -15.94 36.47
N GLY A 160 -60.61 -14.73 36.82
CA GLY A 160 -59.35 -14.54 37.54
C GLY A 160 -58.81 -13.12 37.43
N ASN A 161 -59.02 -12.32 38.48
CA ASN A 161 -58.53 -10.95 38.63
C ASN A 161 -57.02 -10.80 38.38
N TYR A 162 -56.63 -9.99 37.41
CA TYR A 162 -55.37 -9.24 37.44
C TYR A 162 -55.50 -7.91 36.67
N GLU A 163 -55.09 -6.83 37.33
CA GLU A 163 -55.17 -5.45 36.87
C GLU A 163 -54.42 -5.23 35.54
N ILE A 164 -55.12 -4.63 34.56
CA ILE A 164 -54.53 -4.18 33.30
C ILE A 164 -53.85 -2.83 33.55
N MET A 165 -52.52 -2.82 33.59
CA MET A 165 -51.72 -1.60 33.59
C MET A 165 -51.81 -0.95 32.20
N GLN A 166 -52.46 0.23 32.13
CA GLN A 166 -52.60 1.01 30.90
C GLN A 166 -51.23 1.42 30.34
N SER A 167 -50.89 0.93 29.15
CA SER A 167 -49.71 1.37 28.40
C SER A 167 -49.95 2.78 27.84
N GLN A 168 -49.18 3.75 28.31
CA GLN A 168 -49.13 5.13 27.81
C GLN A 168 -48.78 5.19 26.31
N PRO A 169 -49.32 6.17 25.55
CA PRO A 169 -48.97 6.36 24.15
C PRO A 169 -47.51 6.79 24.02
N PHE A 170 -46.73 6.03 23.26
CA PHE A 170 -45.31 6.30 23.01
C PHE A 170 -45.17 7.52 22.07
N ASP A 171 -44.84 8.68 22.62
CA ASP A 171 -44.63 9.91 21.85
C ASP A 171 -43.30 9.84 21.07
N SER A 172 -43.39 9.69 19.75
CA SER A 172 -42.22 9.54 18.85
C SER A 172 -41.55 10.87 18.47
N ARG A 173 -41.98 12.01 19.01
CA ARG A 173 -41.50 13.32 18.55
C ARG A 173 -40.15 13.78 19.13
N ASN A 174 -39.53 13.03 20.03
CA ASN A 174 -38.36 13.50 20.78
C ASN A 174 -37.00 12.86 20.45
N TYR A 175 -36.86 12.11 19.36
CA TYR A 175 -35.58 11.48 18.99
C TYR A 175 -34.86 12.19 17.83
N PHE A 176 -34.55 13.47 18.01
CA PHE A 176 -33.42 14.10 17.32
C PHE A 176 -32.40 14.57 18.37
N GLN A 177 -31.89 13.63 19.16
CA GLN A 177 -30.64 13.83 19.88
C GLN A 177 -29.58 12.94 19.22
N VAL A 178 -28.96 13.49 18.18
CA VAL A 178 -27.73 12.94 17.59
C VAL A 178 -26.63 13.13 18.63
N ASN A 179 -26.53 12.19 19.56
CA ASN A 179 -25.44 12.10 20.51
C ASN A 179 -25.02 10.64 20.64
N ALA A 180 -24.43 10.12 19.57
CA ALA A 180 -23.51 8.99 19.62
C ALA A 180 -22.96 8.78 18.21
N LEU A 181 -21.79 9.36 17.93
CA LEU A 181 -20.68 8.77 17.19
C LEU A 181 -19.58 9.85 17.18
N GLN A 182 -18.77 9.89 18.25
CA GLN A 182 -17.47 10.54 18.21
C GLN A 182 -16.60 9.81 17.17
N PRO A 183 -16.00 10.49 16.18
CA PRO A 183 -14.79 10.00 15.59
C PRO A 183 -13.64 10.37 16.53
N ILE A 184 -13.05 9.37 17.17
CA ILE A 184 -11.68 9.49 17.67
C ILE A 184 -10.79 9.67 16.43
N ASN A 185 -10.37 10.90 16.17
CA ASN A 185 -9.20 11.20 15.36
C ASN A 185 -8.54 12.45 15.93
N HIS A 186 -7.54 12.22 16.78
CA HIS A 186 -6.55 13.23 17.13
C HIS A 186 -5.71 13.52 15.89
N TYR A 187 -5.94 14.66 15.25
CA TYR A 187 -4.95 15.29 14.39
C TYR A 187 -4.60 16.64 14.99
N HIS A 188 -3.37 16.74 15.52
CA HIS A 188 -2.72 18.00 15.84
C HIS A 188 -2.54 18.80 14.54
N HIS A 189 -3.05 20.03 14.51
CA HIS A 189 -2.74 21.03 13.50
C HIS A 189 -2.21 22.27 14.23
N PRO A 190 -0.94 22.69 14.04
CA PRO A 190 -0.51 24.03 14.39
C PRO A 190 -0.72 24.98 13.19
N ASP A 191 -0.80 26.27 13.50
CA ASP A 191 -0.84 27.45 12.63
C ASP A 191 -2.18 27.91 12.04
N GLN A 192 -2.77 28.86 12.78
CA GLN A 192 -3.47 30.03 12.27
C GLN A 192 -2.55 30.80 11.29
N MET A 193 -2.95 30.87 10.02
CA MET A 193 -2.61 32.03 9.19
C MET A 193 -3.86 32.87 8.98
N SER A 194 -3.86 34.05 9.59
CA SER A 194 -4.83 35.12 9.37
C SER A 194 -4.71 35.65 7.94
N LEU A 195 -5.79 35.55 7.16
CA LEU A 195 -5.94 36.26 5.90
C LEU A 195 -6.27 37.74 6.22
N GLN A 196 -5.36 38.65 5.90
CA GLN A 196 -5.64 40.08 5.82
C GLN A 196 -5.77 40.46 4.34
N LEU A 197 -6.96 40.96 3.98
CA LEU A 197 -7.24 41.55 2.68
C LEU A 197 -6.58 42.94 2.61
N VAL A 198 -5.77 43.18 1.57
CA VAL A 198 -5.56 44.49 0.92
C VAL A 198 -5.51 44.24 -0.58
#